data_AF-A0A2K2G0Y4-F1
#
_entry.id   AF-A0A2K2G0Y4-F1
#
_cell.length_a   1.000
_cell.length_b   1.000
_cell.length_c   1.000
_cell.angle_alpha   90.00
_cell.angle_beta   90.00
_cell.angle_gamma   90.00
#
_symmetry.space_group_name_H-M   'P 1'
#
loop_
_entity.id
_entity.type
_entity.pdbx_description
1 polymer ?
#
loop_
_entity_poly.entity_id
_entity_poly.type
_entity_poly.pdbx_seq_one_letter_code
_entity_poly.pdbx_strand_id
1 'polypeptide(L)'
;MDASSDTAIAALLLDWYDVHARDLPWRALPGSSSPDPYRVWLSEVMLQQTTVAAVKDYFAAFTTRWSTVEALAAAADEEVMAAWAGLGYYARARNLMACAREVARLGRFPDTEEGLRALPGLGAYTAAAVAAIAFGRRAVVVDANVERVVSRLFAIEEPLPGSRPAIRAKADAITPDARAGDFAQAMMDLGATVCTSRNPRCLLCPIAAPCKARRMGDPARLPVKAPKKAKAVRQGRAFWIEREETSEVWLVRRPGSGMLGGMRALPDDGWAARADGSGNGPLAGPWESAGKVGHVFTHFALELNLSVYLGDRFDGLGEGEWWPIDRIDEAGLPTLFAKAARLALAMAVDEKEDA
;
A
#
# COMPACT_ATOMS: atom_id res chain seq x y z
N MET A 1 37.55 -5.56 3.05
CA MET A 1 36.27 -6.25 3.30
C MET A 1 36.52 -7.67 2.87
N ASP A 2 36.43 -8.60 3.82
CA ASP A 2 36.80 -9.99 3.60
C ASP A 2 35.55 -10.74 3.13
N ALA A 3 35.57 -11.31 1.93
CA ALA A 3 34.43 -12.03 1.35
C ALA A 3 33.95 -13.19 2.26
N SER A 4 34.88 -13.72 3.08
CA SER A 4 34.57 -14.70 4.13
C SER A 4 33.55 -14.19 5.16
N SER A 5 33.58 -12.89 5.48
CA SER A 5 32.66 -12.29 6.45
C SER A 5 31.24 -12.06 5.92
N ASP A 6 31.09 -11.88 4.60
CA ASP A 6 29.77 -11.66 3.97
C ASP A 6 29.02 -12.98 3.79
N THR A 7 29.71 -14.06 3.38
CA THR A 7 29.14 -15.42 3.35
C THR A 7 28.69 -15.87 4.75
N ALA A 8 29.40 -15.46 5.81
CA ALA A 8 29.02 -15.78 7.18
C ALA A 8 27.69 -15.13 7.62
N ILE A 9 27.35 -13.93 7.11
CA ILE A 9 26.09 -13.25 7.45
C ILE A 9 24.90 -14.01 6.88
N ALA A 10 24.99 -14.44 5.62
CA ALA A 10 23.93 -15.21 4.97
C ALA A 10 23.67 -16.53 5.71
N ALA A 11 24.73 -17.27 6.05
CA ALA A 11 24.62 -18.52 6.80
C ALA A 11 23.93 -18.33 8.17
N LEU A 12 24.40 -17.39 8.99
CA LEU A 12 23.81 -17.10 10.31
C LEU A 12 22.33 -16.74 10.23
N LEU A 13 21.94 -16.00 9.19
CA LEU A 13 20.55 -15.59 9.02
C LEU A 13 19.67 -16.74 8.53
N LEU A 14 20.17 -17.57 7.61
CA LEU A 14 19.46 -18.73 7.11
C LEU A 14 19.27 -19.80 8.21
N ASP A 15 20.30 -20.06 9.02
CA ASP A 15 20.20 -20.97 10.18
C ASP A 15 19.12 -20.52 11.16
N TRP A 16 19.02 -19.20 11.40
CA TRP A 16 17.95 -18.63 12.21
C TRP A 16 16.59 -18.78 11.53
N TYR A 17 16.50 -18.54 10.22
CA TYR A 17 15.25 -18.65 9.48
C TYR A 17 14.70 -20.08 9.46
N ASP A 18 15.57 -21.08 9.36
CA ASP A 18 15.19 -22.50 9.35
C ASP A 18 14.43 -22.92 10.63
N VAL A 19 14.67 -22.23 11.74
CA VAL A 19 14.01 -22.49 13.03
C VAL A 19 12.87 -21.49 13.31
N HIS A 20 12.98 -20.25 12.83
CA HIS A 20 12.12 -19.14 13.24
C HIS A 20 11.24 -18.57 12.12
N ALA A 21 11.26 -19.14 10.92
CA ALA A 21 10.40 -18.72 9.82
C ALA A 21 8.95 -18.62 10.25
N ARG A 22 8.31 -17.47 9.95
CA ARG A 22 6.89 -17.30 10.25
C ARG A 22 6.04 -18.14 9.32
N ASP A 23 5.15 -18.92 9.91
CA ASP A 23 4.08 -19.61 9.19
C ASP A 23 3.02 -18.60 8.71
N LEU A 24 2.97 -18.39 7.40
CA LEU A 24 2.05 -17.48 6.72
C LEU A 24 1.44 -18.18 5.51
N PRO A 25 0.14 -17.96 5.19
CA PRO A 25 -0.58 -18.73 4.16
C PRO A 25 0.04 -18.73 2.75
N TRP A 26 0.83 -17.70 2.44
CA TRP A 26 1.49 -17.50 1.14
C TRP A 26 2.96 -17.94 1.12
N ARG A 27 3.52 -18.41 2.24
CA ARG A 27 4.93 -18.83 2.31
C ARG A 27 5.04 -20.35 2.28
N ALA A 28 6.03 -20.84 1.53
CA ALA A 28 6.58 -22.15 1.75
C ALA A 28 7.54 -22.07 2.95
N LEU A 29 7.45 -23.03 3.88
CA LEU A 29 8.41 -23.11 4.98
C LEU A 29 9.77 -23.61 4.46
N PRO A 30 10.89 -23.24 5.10
CA PRO A 30 12.21 -23.76 4.73
C PRO A 30 12.22 -25.29 4.61
N GLY A 31 12.84 -25.79 3.55
CA GLY A 31 12.88 -27.23 3.24
C GLY A 31 11.63 -27.80 2.56
N SER A 32 10.59 -26.99 2.34
CA SER A 32 9.41 -27.37 1.54
C SER A 32 9.67 -27.26 0.04
N SER A 33 8.74 -27.74 -0.79
CA SER A 33 8.75 -27.50 -2.24
C SER A 33 8.71 -26.01 -2.55
N SER A 34 9.26 -25.62 -3.71
CA SER A 34 9.23 -24.24 -4.20
C SER A 34 7.80 -23.66 -4.14
N PRO A 35 7.63 -22.42 -3.67
CA PRO A 35 6.31 -21.82 -3.55
C PRO A 35 5.73 -21.49 -4.93
N ASP A 36 4.41 -21.58 -5.05
CA ASP A 36 3.69 -21.21 -6.27
C ASP A 36 3.87 -19.70 -6.58
N PRO A 37 4.42 -19.33 -7.77
CA PRO A 37 4.57 -17.95 -8.18
C PRO A 37 3.29 -17.11 -8.12
N TYR A 38 2.13 -17.71 -8.43
CA TYR A 38 0.84 -17.02 -8.35
C TYR A 38 0.54 -16.57 -6.92
N ARG A 39 0.72 -17.47 -5.94
CA ARG A 39 0.51 -17.20 -4.51
C ARG A 39 1.50 -16.17 -3.96
N VAL A 40 2.78 -16.29 -4.32
CA VAL A 40 3.82 -15.32 -3.92
C VAL A 40 3.48 -13.94 -4.45
N TRP A 41 3.27 -13.81 -5.76
CA TRP A 41 2.94 -12.53 -6.40
C TRP A 41 1.68 -11.90 -5.82
N LEU A 42 0.58 -12.66 -5.67
CA LEU A 42 -0.67 -12.17 -5.11
C LEU A 42 -0.47 -11.59 -3.70
N SER A 43 0.28 -12.30 -2.86
CA SER A 43 0.57 -11.83 -1.50
C SER A 43 1.41 -10.55 -1.49
N GLU A 44 2.41 -10.43 -2.36
CA GLU A 44 3.24 -9.23 -2.47
C GLU A 44 2.44 -8.02 -2.92
N VAL A 45 1.46 -8.20 -3.84
CA VAL A 45 0.55 -7.11 -4.24
C VAL A 45 -0.38 -6.71 -3.09
N MET A 46 -0.94 -7.69 -2.36
CA MET A 46 -1.83 -7.44 -1.22
C MET A 46 -1.11 -6.74 -0.07
N LEU A 47 0.15 -7.08 0.21
CA LEU A 47 0.95 -6.51 1.32
C LEU A 47 1.45 -5.08 1.05
N GLN A 48 1.29 -4.55 -0.16
CA GLN A 48 1.63 -3.15 -0.46
C GLN A 48 0.78 -2.18 0.36
N GLN A 49 1.38 -1.58 1.39
CA GLN A 49 0.70 -0.65 2.31
C GLN A 49 -0.48 -1.28 3.07
N THR A 50 -0.51 -2.62 3.19
CA THR A 50 -1.50 -3.35 4.00
C THR A 50 -0.75 -4.20 5.04
N THR A 51 -1.36 -4.40 6.21
CA THR A 51 -0.75 -5.23 7.27
C THR A 51 -0.91 -6.73 6.97
N VAL A 52 0.00 -7.55 7.48
CA VAL A 52 -0.09 -9.02 7.39
C VAL A 52 -1.42 -9.53 7.96
N ALA A 53 -1.89 -8.97 9.09
CA ALA A 53 -3.14 -9.38 9.72
C ALA A 53 -4.34 -9.16 8.81
N ALA A 54 -4.43 -8.00 8.16
CA ALA A 54 -5.52 -7.70 7.23
C ALA A 54 -5.46 -8.55 5.95
N VAL A 55 -4.26 -8.95 5.49
CA VAL A 55 -4.12 -9.71 4.23
C VAL A 55 -4.51 -11.18 4.37
N LYS A 56 -4.40 -11.79 5.56
CA LYS A 56 -4.61 -13.24 5.74
C LYS A 56 -5.95 -13.75 5.18
N ASP A 57 -7.05 -13.14 5.60
CA ASP A 57 -8.40 -13.60 5.22
C ASP A 57 -8.70 -13.33 3.74
N TYR A 58 -8.26 -12.18 3.23
CA TYR A 58 -8.38 -11.85 1.81
C TYR A 58 -7.58 -12.81 0.94
N PHE A 59 -6.35 -13.13 1.32
CA PHE A 59 -5.51 -14.05 0.58
C PHE A 59 -6.11 -15.46 0.54
N ALA A 60 -6.65 -15.95 1.67
CA ALA A 60 -7.37 -17.21 1.72
C ALA A 60 -8.59 -17.19 0.78
N ALA A 61 -9.46 -16.18 0.89
CA ALA A 61 -10.65 -16.06 0.05
C ALA A 61 -10.31 -15.97 -1.45
N PHE A 62 -9.31 -15.17 -1.83
CA PHE A 62 -8.87 -15.05 -3.22
C PHE A 62 -8.34 -16.37 -3.78
N THR A 63 -7.46 -17.06 -3.03
CA THR A 63 -6.86 -18.30 -3.52
C THR A 63 -7.83 -19.49 -3.48
N THR A 64 -8.90 -19.42 -2.68
CA THR A 64 -10.01 -20.37 -2.77
C THR A 64 -10.88 -20.12 -4.00
N ARG A 65 -11.22 -18.86 -4.30
CA ARG A 65 -12.10 -18.49 -5.42
C ARG A 65 -11.40 -18.61 -6.78
N TRP A 66 -10.15 -18.17 -6.85
CA TRP A 66 -9.30 -18.22 -8.03
C TRP A 66 -8.01 -18.93 -7.66
N SER A 67 -8.04 -20.25 -7.79
CA SER A 67 -6.94 -21.14 -7.39
C SER A 67 -5.71 -21.04 -8.27
N THR A 68 -5.85 -20.54 -9.50
CA THR A 68 -4.74 -20.31 -10.44
C THR A 68 -4.78 -18.88 -11.01
N VAL A 69 -3.67 -18.45 -11.60
CA VAL A 69 -3.58 -17.15 -12.27
C VAL A 69 -4.51 -17.07 -13.48
N GLU A 70 -4.74 -18.17 -14.19
CA GLU A 70 -5.68 -18.26 -15.31
C GLU A 70 -7.13 -18.09 -14.84
N ALA A 71 -7.49 -18.69 -13.71
CA ALA A 71 -8.81 -18.50 -13.10
C ALA A 71 -9.04 -17.03 -12.72
N LEU A 72 -8.02 -16.37 -12.15
CA LEU A 72 -8.08 -14.93 -11.84
C LEU A 72 -8.15 -14.08 -13.11
N ALA A 73 -7.41 -14.45 -14.16
CA ALA A 73 -7.37 -13.73 -15.43
C ALA A 73 -8.72 -13.76 -16.17
N ALA A 74 -9.43 -14.89 -16.08
CA ALA A 74 -10.74 -15.12 -16.69
C ALA A 74 -11.91 -14.51 -15.91
N ALA A 75 -11.68 -14.08 -14.66
CA ALA A 75 -12.72 -13.48 -13.83
C ALA A 75 -13.21 -12.13 -14.38
N ALA A 76 -14.49 -11.83 -14.14
CA ALA A 76 -15.06 -10.51 -14.41
C ALA A 76 -14.42 -9.45 -13.49
N ASP A 77 -14.17 -8.25 -14.02
CA ASP A 77 -13.51 -7.18 -13.27
C ASP A 77 -14.30 -6.82 -12.00
N GLU A 78 -15.63 -6.79 -12.10
CA GLU A 78 -16.54 -6.47 -11.00
C GLU A 78 -16.42 -7.46 -9.85
N GLU A 79 -16.25 -8.76 -10.16
CA GLU A 79 -16.11 -9.80 -9.15
C GLU A 79 -14.79 -9.66 -8.37
N VAL A 80 -13.69 -9.39 -9.07
CA VAL A 80 -12.37 -9.18 -8.46
C VAL A 80 -12.37 -7.90 -7.63
N MET A 81 -12.97 -6.83 -8.15
CA MET A 81 -13.09 -5.55 -7.46
C MET A 81 -13.95 -5.67 -6.19
N ALA A 82 -15.03 -6.44 -6.24
CA ALA A 82 -15.85 -6.75 -5.06
C ALA A 82 -15.07 -7.55 -4.02
N ALA A 83 -14.33 -8.60 -4.44
CA ALA A 83 -13.49 -9.37 -3.52
C ALA A 83 -12.36 -8.53 -2.91
N TRP A 84 -11.83 -7.55 -3.64
CA TRP A 84 -10.78 -6.63 -3.16
C TRP A 84 -11.32 -5.52 -2.23
N ALA A 85 -12.63 -5.34 -2.15
CA ALA A 85 -13.23 -4.27 -1.36
C ALA A 85 -12.78 -4.35 0.11
N GLY A 86 -12.31 -3.22 0.66
CA GLY A 86 -11.76 -3.13 2.01
C GLY A 86 -10.24 -3.26 2.13
N LEU A 87 -9.53 -3.86 1.15
CA LEU A 87 -8.05 -3.86 1.14
C LEU A 87 -7.42 -2.51 0.81
N GLY A 88 -8.22 -1.60 0.24
CA GLY A 88 -7.79 -0.26 -0.15
C GLY A 88 -6.89 -0.23 -1.40
N TYR A 89 -6.65 0.98 -1.88
CA TYR A 89 -5.82 1.30 -3.04
C TYR A 89 -6.15 0.46 -4.29
N TYR A 90 -7.38 0.62 -4.80
CA TYR A 90 -7.97 -0.13 -5.92
C TYR A 90 -7.17 -0.13 -7.24
N ALA A 91 -6.23 0.80 -7.42
CA ALA A 91 -5.27 0.73 -8.52
C ALA A 91 -4.47 -0.58 -8.50
N ARG A 92 -4.20 -1.14 -7.31
CA ARG A 92 -3.57 -2.46 -7.15
C ARG A 92 -4.45 -3.57 -7.72
N ALA A 93 -5.75 -3.58 -7.44
CA ALA A 93 -6.68 -4.57 -7.98
C ALA A 93 -6.74 -4.50 -9.52
N ARG A 94 -6.82 -3.29 -10.09
CA ARG A 94 -6.80 -3.11 -11.55
C ARG A 94 -5.51 -3.63 -12.18
N ASN A 95 -4.36 -3.28 -11.60
CA ASN A 95 -3.06 -3.78 -12.07
C ASN A 95 -2.91 -5.30 -11.86
N LEU A 96 -3.47 -5.84 -10.78
CA LEU A 96 -3.50 -7.28 -10.51
C LEU A 96 -4.21 -8.03 -11.63
N MET A 97 -5.41 -7.58 -12.02
CA MET A 97 -6.18 -8.19 -13.12
C MET A 97 -5.45 -8.07 -14.46
N ALA A 98 -4.91 -6.89 -14.77
CA ALA A 98 -4.13 -6.68 -16.00
C ALA A 98 -2.89 -7.60 -16.05
N CYS A 99 -2.18 -7.75 -14.93
CA CYS A 99 -1.04 -8.64 -14.82
C CYS A 99 -1.44 -10.12 -14.90
N ALA A 100 -2.52 -10.55 -14.24
CA ALA A 100 -3.01 -11.92 -14.34
C ALA A 100 -3.30 -12.30 -15.80
N ARG A 101 -3.97 -11.40 -16.53
CA ARG A 101 -4.26 -11.57 -17.96
C ARG A 101 -3.00 -11.68 -18.81
N GLU A 102 -2.02 -10.82 -18.56
CA GLU A 102 -0.75 -10.88 -19.30
C GLU A 102 0.03 -12.17 -18.99
N VAL A 103 0.05 -12.61 -17.73
CA VAL A 103 0.69 -13.88 -17.33
C VAL A 103 -0.02 -15.08 -17.97
N ALA A 104 -1.36 -15.10 -17.96
CA ALA A 104 -2.14 -16.14 -18.62
C ALA A 104 -1.88 -16.18 -20.13
N ARG A 105 -1.72 -15.01 -20.77
CA ARG A 105 -1.34 -14.89 -22.19
C ARG A 105 0.06 -15.45 -22.46
N LEU A 106 1.01 -15.23 -21.54
CA LEU A 106 2.37 -15.80 -21.61
C LEU A 106 2.40 -17.30 -21.26
N GLY A 107 1.34 -17.83 -20.65
CA GLY A 107 1.20 -19.21 -20.20
C GLY A 107 1.93 -19.55 -18.89
N ARG A 108 2.75 -18.61 -18.38
CA ARG A 108 3.44 -18.71 -17.08
C ARG A 108 4.03 -17.37 -16.66
N PHE A 109 4.32 -17.23 -15.38
CA PHE A 109 5.15 -16.14 -14.89
C PHE A 109 6.57 -16.23 -15.48
N PRO A 110 7.15 -15.12 -15.96
CA PRO A 110 8.59 -15.04 -16.21
C PRO A 110 9.35 -15.31 -14.91
N ASP A 111 10.50 -15.97 -15.02
CA ASP A 111 11.32 -16.32 -13.86
C ASP A 111 12.51 -15.37 -13.64
N THR A 112 12.72 -14.40 -14.53
CA THR A 112 13.76 -13.37 -14.41
C THR A 112 13.20 -12.06 -13.86
N GLU A 113 14.04 -11.28 -13.16
CA GLU A 113 13.65 -9.96 -12.64
C GLU A 113 13.24 -9.02 -13.78
N GLU A 114 13.95 -9.04 -14.91
CA GLU A 114 13.61 -8.25 -16.08
C GLU A 114 12.25 -8.61 -16.67
N GLY A 115 11.96 -9.91 -16.79
CA GLY A 115 10.68 -10.40 -17.31
C GLY A 115 9.53 -10.06 -16.38
N LEU A 116 9.71 -10.23 -15.07
CA LEU A 116 8.70 -9.88 -14.06
C LEU A 116 8.42 -8.38 -14.04
N ARG A 117 9.44 -7.53 -14.17
CA ARG A 117 9.29 -6.07 -14.20
C ARG A 117 8.55 -5.55 -15.44
N ALA A 118 8.50 -6.33 -16.51
CA ALA A 118 7.71 -5.98 -17.69
C ALA A 118 6.20 -6.19 -17.47
N LEU A 119 5.80 -6.92 -16.42
CA LEU A 119 4.38 -7.17 -16.13
C LEU A 119 3.70 -5.93 -15.53
N PRO A 120 2.41 -5.70 -15.83
CA PRO A 120 1.64 -4.59 -15.28
C PRO A 120 1.68 -4.53 -13.74
N GLY A 121 2.06 -3.40 -13.18
CA GLY A 121 2.06 -3.18 -11.73
C GLY A 121 3.20 -3.83 -10.95
N LEU A 122 4.12 -4.56 -11.59
CA LEU A 122 5.33 -5.08 -10.93
C LEU A 122 6.47 -4.06 -11.01
N GLY A 123 6.66 -3.33 -9.92
CA GLY A 123 7.85 -2.49 -9.72
C GLY A 123 9.10 -3.32 -9.41
N ALA A 124 10.25 -2.65 -9.34
CA ALA A 124 11.55 -3.28 -9.06
C ALA A 124 11.55 -4.16 -7.79
N TYR A 125 10.90 -3.71 -6.73
CA TYR A 125 10.76 -4.49 -5.49
C TYR A 125 10.00 -5.81 -5.73
N THR A 126 8.79 -5.74 -6.27
CA THR A 126 7.93 -6.93 -6.46
C THR A 126 8.58 -7.91 -7.43
N ALA A 127 9.20 -7.43 -8.50
CA ALA A 127 9.90 -8.26 -9.47
C ALA A 127 11.07 -9.03 -8.80
N ALA A 128 11.91 -8.35 -8.01
CA ALA A 128 13.00 -9.00 -7.28
C ALA A 128 12.47 -9.99 -6.24
N ALA A 129 11.40 -9.63 -5.50
CA ALA A 129 10.79 -10.50 -4.49
C ALA A 129 10.25 -11.79 -5.10
N VAL A 130 9.48 -11.71 -6.20
CA VAL A 130 8.93 -12.88 -6.88
C VAL A 130 10.05 -13.72 -7.52
N ALA A 131 11.05 -13.09 -8.16
CA ALA A 131 12.20 -13.79 -8.72
C ALA A 131 12.95 -14.63 -7.65
N ALA A 132 13.22 -14.03 -6.48
CA ALA A 132 13.92 -14.68 -5.40
C ALA A 132 13.07 -15.76 -4.72
N ILE A 133 11.84 -15.43 -4.32
CA ILE A 133 11.01 -16.29 -3.47
C ILE A 133 10.39 -17.43 -4.27
N ALA A 134 9.80 -17.14 -5.43
CA ALA A 134 9.09 -18.15 -6.21
C ALA A 134 10.01 -18.99 -7.10
N PHE A 135 11.04 -18.35 -7.67
CA PHE A 135 11.91 -18.99 -8.66
C PHE A 135 13.32 -19.30 -8.16
N GLY A 136 13.64 -18.93 -6.91
CA GLY A 136 14.97 -19.15 -6.34
C GLY A 136 16.08 -18.39 -7.06
N ARG A 137 15.75 -17.37 -7.89
CA ARG A 137 16.75 -16.58 -8.59
C ARG A 137 17.44 -15.64 -7.61
N ARG A 138 18.74 -15.45 -7.80
CA ARG A 138 19.48 -14.47 -7.02
C ARG A 138 19.01 -13.05 -7.38
N ALA A 139 18.25 -12.42 -6.50
CA ALA A 139 17.78 -11.04 -6.64
C ALA A 139 17.87 -10.27 -5.32
N VAL A 140 18.15 -8.97 -5.41
CA VAL A 140 18.39 -8.11 -4.22
C VAL A 140 17.08 -7.46 -3.80
N VAL A 141 16.40 -8.09 -2.83
CA VAL A 141 15.10 -7.64 -2.33
C VAL A 141 15.28 -6.64 -1.19
N VAL A 142 14.88 -5.38 -1.40
CA VAL A 142 15.01 -4.32 -0.39
C VAL A 142 13.67 -3.64 -0.14
N ASP A 143 12.99 -4.02 0.93
CA ASP A 143 11.86 -3.29 1.51
C ASP A 143 12.34 -2.35 2.65
N ALA A 144 11.40 -1.68 3.33
CA ALA A 144 11.73 -0.83 4.48
C ALA A 144 12.30 -1.60 5.69
N ASN A 145 12.06 -2.91 5.80
CA ASN A 145 12.65 -3.76 6.84
C ASN A 145 14.12 -4.05 6.51
N VAL A 146 14.41 -4.51 5.30
CA VAL A 146 15.76 -4.76 4.80
C VAL A 146 16.56 -3.47 4.79
N GLU A 147 16.00 -2.35 4.33
CA GLU A 147 16.63 -1.02 4.34
C GLU A 147 17.17 -0.67 5.73
N ARG A 148 16.36 -0.91 6.77
CA ARG A 148 16.75 -0.68 8.16
C ARG A 148 17.80 -1.67 8.67
N VAL A 149 17.61 -2.97 8.42
CA VAL A 149 18.55 -4.01 8.86
C VAL A 149 19.93 -3.75 8.26
N VAL A 150 20.01 -3.52 6.95
CA VAL A 150 21.27 -3.28 6.22
C VAL A 150 21.92 -1.97 6.67
N SER A 151 21.15 -0.89 6.84
CA SER A 151 21.68 0.38 7.36
C SER A 151 22.34 0.21 8.72
N ARG A 152 21.75 -0.59 9.61
CA ARG A 152 22.31 -0.88 10.94
C ARG A 152 23.52 -1.82 10.88
N LEU A 153 23.41 -2.91 10.12
CA LEU A 153 24.47 -3.91 9.96
C LEU A 153 25.77 -3.25 9.49
N PHE A 154 25.66 -2.33 8.52
CA PHE A 154 26.81 -1.66 7.91
C PHE A 154 27.09 -0.23 8.39
N ALA A 155 26.30 0.28 9.35
CA ALA A 155 26.39 1.65 9.87
C ALA A 155 26.36 2.72 8.76
N ILE A 156 25.34 2.66 7.89
CA ILE A 156 25.12 3.62 6.81
C ILE A 156 24.46 4.87 7.40
N GLU A 157 25.23 5.95 7.52
CA GLU A 157 24.79 7.20 8.15
C GLU A 157 24.17 8.22 7.18
N GLU A 158 24.36 8.01 5.87
CA GLU A 158 23.78 8.90 4.87
C GLU A 158 22.23 8.89 4.97
N PRO A 159 21.58 10.07 4.97
CA PRO A 159 20.13 10.15 5.11
C PRO A 159 19.37 9.52 3.95
N LEU A 160 18.27 8.85 4.27
CA LEU A 160 17.28 8.44 3.27
C LEU A 160 16.59 9.67 2.65
N PRO A 161 16.28 9.66 1.33
CA PRO A 161 16.42 8.52 0.41
C PRO A 161 17.80 8.39 -0.26
N GLY A 162 18.75 9.30 0.01
CA GLY A 162 20.07 9.35 -0.64
C GLY A 162 20.89 8.07 -0.47
N SER A 163 20.79 7.42 0.68
CA SER A 163 21.53 6.19 1.00
C SER A 163 21.03 4.90 0.32
N ARG A 164 19.93 4.93 -0.44
CA ARG A 164 19.37 3.71 -1.06
C ARG A 164 20.34 2.97 -1.99
N PRO A 165 21.16 3.62 -2.83
CA PRO A 165 22.17 2.92 -3.63
C PRO A 165 23.22 2.20 -2.78
N ALA A 166 23.70 2.84 -1.71
CA ALA A 166 24.67 2.23 -0.78
C ALA A 166 24.05 1.04 -0.02
N ILE A 167 22.79 1.17 0.41
CA ILE A 167 22.03 0.10 1.04
C ILE A 167 21.87 -1.08 0.07
N ARG A 168 21.48 -0.84 -1.18
CA ARG A 168 21.32 -1.91 -2.18
C ARG A 168 22.64 -2.62 -2.45
N ALA A 169 23.73 -1.89 -2.60
CA ALA A 169 25.07 -2.49 -2.81
C ALA A 169 25.49 -3.36 -1.61
N LYS A 170 25.16 -2.94 -0.38
CA LYS A 170 25.44 -3.73 0.83
C LYS A 170 24.51 -4.92 1.03
N ALA A 171 23.24 -4.79 0.66
CA ALA A 171 22.31 -5.91 0.62
C ALA A 171 22.76 -6.96 -0.41
N ASP A 172 23.22 -6.51 -1.58
CA ASP A 172 23.72 -7.37 -2.64
C ASP A 172 24.94 -8.18 -2.19
N ALA A 173 25.91 -7.54 -1.52
CA ALA A 173 27.12 -8.21 -1.03
C ALA A 173 26.84 -9.39 -0.06
N ILE A 174 25.73 -9.36 0.68
CA ILE A 174 25.35 -10.42 1.62
C ILE A 174 24.23 -11.33 1.07
N THR A 175 23.72 -11.07 -0.13
CA THR A 175 22.69 -11.91 -0.75
C THR A 175 23.36 -13.17 -1.31
N PRO A 176 23.00 -14.38 -0.82
CA PRO A 176 23.62 -15.61 -1.30
C PRO A 176 23.10 -16.00 -2.69
N ASP A 177 23.92 -16.74 -3.44
CA ASP A 177 23.51 -17.28 -4.75
C ASP A 177 22.47 -18.40 -4.61
N ALA A 178 22.59 -19.22 -3.56
CA ALA A 178 21.62 -20.25 -3.19
C ALA A 178 20.68 -19.75 -2.09
N ARG A 179 19.42 -20.21 -2.12
CA ARG A 179 18.39 -19.84 -1.12
C ARG A 179 18.15 -18.32 -1.01
N ALA A 180 18.31 -17.58 -2.12
CA ALA A 180 18.07 -16.12 -2.14
C ALA A 180 16.65 -15.73 -1.69
N GLY A 181 15.65 -16.55 -2.01
CA GLY A 181 14.27 -16.38 -1.55
C GLY A 181 14.12 -16.48 -0.03
N ASP A 182 14.68 -17.53 0.58
CA ASP A 182 14.70 -17.69 2.04
C ASP A 182 15.45 -16.55 2.71
N PHE A 183 16.61 -16.15 2.16
CA PHE A 183 17.39 -15.04 2.68
C PHE A 183 16.60 -13.73 2.66
N ALA A 184 15.88 -13.44 1.56
CA ALA A 184 15.01 -12.27 1.45
C ALA A 184 13.91 -12.29 2.52
N GLN A 185 13.23 -13.43 2.69
CA GLN A 185 12.19 -13.58 3.71
C GLN A 185 12.74 -13.50 5.14
N ALA A 186 13.94 -14.05 5.39
CA ALA A 186 14.63 -13.98 6.67
C ALA A 186 15.00 -12.54 7.03
N MET A 187 15.49 -11.75 6.06
CA MET A 187 15.78 -10.32 6.26
C MET A 187 14.51 -9.52 6.61
N MET A 188 13.39 -9.81 5.94
CA MET A 188 12.08 -9.21 6.26
C MET A 188 11.61 -9.59 7.66
N ASP A 189 11.71 -10.87 8.03
CA ASP A 189 11.28 -11.39 9.34
C ASP A 189 12.13 -10.86 10.48
N LEU A 190 13.45 -10.80 10.27
CA LEU A 190 14.39 -10.19 11.20
C LEU A 190 14.03 -8.72 11.41
N GLY A 191 13.80 -7.95 10.34
CA GLY A 191 13.41 -6.55 10.44
C GLY A 191 12.06 -6.38 11.13
N ALA A 192 11.08 -7.24 10.86
CA ALA A 192 9.74 -7.16 11.41
C ALA A 192 9.68 -7.50 12.91
N THR A 193 10.49 -8.46 13.39
CA THR A 193 10.31 -9.05 14.73
C THR A 193 11.47 -8.82 15.71
N VAL A 194 12.69 -8.60 15.21
CA VAL A 194 13.91 -8.47 16.04
C VAL A 194 14.54 -7.09 15.87
N CYS A 195 14.92 -6.74 14.64
CA CYS A 195 15.54 -5.46 14.30
C CYS A 195 14.45 -4.39 14.05
N THR A 196 13.58 -4.20 15.04
CA THR A 196 12.41 -3.32 14.97
C THR A 196 12.80 -1.83 14.87
N SER A 197 11.90 -1.00 14.38
CA SER A 197 12.14 0.44 14.20
C SER A 197 12.50 1.14 15.51
N ARG A 198 11.78 0.81 16.59
CA ARG A 198 12.03 1.26 17.96
C ARG A 198 12.38 0.04 18.81
N ASN A 199 13.34 0.21 19.73
CA ASN A 199 13.77 -0.81 20.68
C ASN A 199 14.15 -2.16 20.04
N PRO A 200 15.17 -2.19 19.15
CA PRO A 200 15.60 -3.43 18.51
C PRO A 200 16.11 -4.43 19.56
N ARG A 201 15.72 -5.70 19.40
CA ARG A 201 16.06 -6.80 20.32
C ARG A 201 17.44 -7.37 20.00
N CYS A 202 18.48 -6.54 20.08
CA CYS A 202 19.83 -6.89 19.63
C CYS A 202 20.46 -8.10 20.35
N LEU A 203 19.99 -8.46 21.54
CA LEU A 203 20.42 -9.67 22.26
C LEU A 203 19.89 -10.96 21.62
N LEU A 204 18.79 -10.90 20.87
CA LEU A 204 18.17 -12.04 20.19
C LEU A 204 18.51 -12.09 18.69
N CYS A 205 19.35 -11.17 18.21
CA CYS A 205 19.62 -11.03 16.78
C CYS A 205 20.71 -12.02 16.33
N PRO A 206 20.45 -12.88 15.32
CA PRO A 206 21.41 -13.88 14.85
C PRO A 206 22.67 -13.24 14.25
N ILE A 207 22.54 -12.02 13.72
CA ILE A 207 23.64 -11.26 13.10
C ILE A 207 24.10 -10.10 14.01
N ALA A 208 23.92 -10.23 15.32
CA ALA A 208 24.33 -9.23 16.30
C ALA A 208 25.84 -8.99 16.32
N ALA A 209 26.65 -10.05 16.26
CA ALA A 209 28.11 -9.97 16.29
C ALA A 209 28.70 -9.12 15.14
N PRO A 210 28.33 -9.36 13.86
CA PRO A 210 28.83 -8.53 12.76
C PRO A 210 28.23 -7.12 12.70
N CYS A 211 27.13 -6.83 13.40
CA CYS A 211 26.42 -5.54 13.33
C CYS A 211 27.23 -4.35 13.85
N LYS A 212 27.60 -3.43 12.94
CA LYS A 212 28.35 -2.20 13.26
C LYS A 212 27.56 -1.27 14.16
N ALA A 213 26.28 -1.02 13.88
CA ALA A 213 25.50 -0.10 14.70
C ALA A 213 25.27 -0.62 16.13
N ARG A 214 25.24 -1.95 16.33
CA ARG A 214 25.27 -2.54 17.68
C ARG A 214 26.59 -2.23 18.40
N ARG A 215 27.74 -2.39 17.73
CA ARG A 215 29.05 -2.05 18.31
C ARG A 215 29.20 -0.57 18.64
N MET A 216 28.51 0.30 17.89
CA MET A 216 28.45 1.75 18.16
C MET A 216 27.50 2.13 19.31
N GLY A 217 26.72 1.19 19.85
CA GLY A 217 25.84 1.42 21.00
C GLY A 217 24.47 2.03 20.70
N ASP A 218 24.25 2.59 19.50
CA ASP A 218 22.97 3.19 19.10
C ASP A 218 22.48 2.72 17.71
N PRO A 219 21.95 1.48 17.62
CA PRO A 219 21.34 1.00 16.39
C PRO A 219 20.01 1.69 16.06
N ALA A 220 19.32 2.28 17.04
CA ALA A 220 18.00 2.87 16.84
C ALA A 220 18.06 4.17 16.02
N ARG A 221 19.20 4.89 16.05
CA ARG A 221 19.45 6.06 15.20
C ARG A 221 19.40 5.77 13.69
N LEU A 222 19.64 4.53 13.29
CA LEU A 222 19.66 4.14 11.88
C LEU A 222 18.36 3.42 11.44
N PRO A 223 17.90 3.65 10.19
CA PRO A 223 18.49 4.54 9.18
C PRO A 223 18.25 6.03 9.49
N VAL A 224 19.20 6.89 9.11
CA VAL A 224 19.03 8.34 9.21
C VAL A 224 17.95 8.78 8.24
N LYS A 225 16.98 9.56 8.72
CA LYS A 225 15.94 10.15 7.87
C LYS A 225 16.33 11.57 7.54
N ALA A 226 16.20 11.97 6.28
CA ALA A 226 16.32 13.38 5.93
C ALA A 226 15.30 14.22 6.74
N PRO A 227 15.64 15.47 7.09
CA PRO A 227 14.69 16.40 7.68
C PRO A 227 13.43 16.47 6.82
N LYS A 228 12.25 16.37 7.44
CA LYS A 228 10.99 16.49 6.71
C LYS A 228 10.87 17.91 6.18
N LYS A 229 10.84 18.07 4.86
CA LYS A 229 10.38 19.32 4.26
C LYS A 229 8.91 19.54 4.63
N ALA A 230 8.52 20.80 4.83
CA ALA A 230 7.11 21.14 5.00
C ALA A 230 6.33 20.61 3.79
N LYS A 231 5.23 19.90 4.05
CA LYS A 231 4.35 19.42 2.99
C LYS A 231 3.57 20.62 2.45
N ALA A 232 3.42 20.69 1.13
CA ALA A 232 2.48 21.63 0.54
C ALA A 232 1.08 21.33 1.09
N VAL A 233 0.39 22.37 1.53
CA VAL A 233 -1.03 22.31 1.88
C VAL A 233 -1.79 22.73 0.64
N ARG A 234 -2.64 21.85 0.14
CA ARG A 234 -3.56 22.10 -0.97
C ARG A 234 -4.92 22.47 -0.43
N GLN A 235 -5.61 23.33 -1.15
CA GLN A 235 -6.99 23.69 -0.88
C GLN A 235 -7.89 22.97 -1.88
N GLY A 236 -9.01 22.45 -1.41
CA GLY A 236 -10.07 21.91 -2.27
C GLY A 236 -11.43 22.13 -1.64
N ARG A 237 -12.46 21.83 -2.41
CA ARG A 237 -13.86 21.87 -1.96
C ARG A 237 -14.58 20.59 -2.36
N ALA A 238 -15.36 20.05 -1.43
CA ALA A 238 -16.35 19.02 -1.68
C ALA A 238 -17.76 19.58 -1.49
N PHE A 239 -18.71 18.98 -2.19
CA PHE A 239 -20.09 19.44 -2.25
C PHE A 239 -21.02 18.35 -1.74
N TRP A 240 -21.73 18.62 -0.65
CA TRP A 240 -22.84 17.81 -0.16
C TRP A 240 -24.12 18.34 -0.81
N ILE A 241 -24.77 17.52 -1.62
CA ILE A 241 -25.97 17.90 -2.36
C ILE A 241 -27.05 16.92 -1.93
N GLU A 242 -28.01 17.44 -1.19
CA GLU A 242 -29.07 16.64 -0.59
C GLU A 242 -30.39 16.88 -1.31
N ARG A 243 -31.12 15.79 -1.51
CA ARG A 243 -32.52 15.79 -1.93
C ARG A 243 -33.36 15.52 -0.70
N GLU A 244 -33.92 16.59 -0.11
CA GLU A 244 -34.67 16.52 1.15
C GLU A 244 -35.88 15.56 1.07
N GLU A 245 -36.58 15.55 -0.06
CA GLU A 245 -37.81 14.77 -0.28
C GLU A 245 -37.60 13.27 -0.07
N THR A 246 -36.41 12.75 -0.41
CA THR A 246 -36.07 11.33 -0.34
C THR A 246 -34.95 11.03 0.66
N SER A 247 -34.36 12.06 1.28
CA SER A 247 -33.19 11.95 2.16
C SER A 247 -32.02 11.21 1.49
N GLU A 248 -31.67 11.65 0.29
CA GLU A 248 -30.57 11.10 -0.50
C GLU A 248 -29.49 12.16 -0.77
N VAL A 249 -28.24 11.72 -0.81
CA VAL A 249 -27.09 12.54 -1.18
C VAL A 249 -26.56 12.16 -2.56
N TRP A 250 -26.19 13.16 -3.37
CA TRP A 250 -25.59 12.92 -4.67
C TRP A 250 -24.12 12.52 -4.55
N LEU A 251 -23.79 11.34 -5.07
CA LEU A 251 -22.43 10.81 -5.11
C LEU A 251 -21.97 10.66 -6.57
N VAL A 252 -20.66 10.80 -6.77
CA VAL A 252 -20.01 10.62 -8.07
C VAL A 252 -18.92 9.57 -7.99
N ARG A 253 -18.52 9.04 -9.14
CA ARG A 253 -17.32 8.20 -9.25
C ARG A 253 -16.17 9.03 -9.81
N ARG A 254 -15.06 9.12 -9.08
CA ARG A 254 -13.87 9.83 -9.59
C ARG A 254 -13.29 9.10 -10.80
N PRO A 255 -12.66 9.83 -11.74
CA PRO A 255 -11.97 9.23 -12.89
C PRO A 255 -11.05 8.08 -12.48
N GLY A 256 -10.88 7.06 -13.33
CA GLY A 256 -10.09 5.86 -12.99
C GLY A 256 -8.62 6.14 -12.67
N SER A 257 -8.08 7.29 -13.09
CA SER A 257 -6.72 7.76 -12.85
C SER A 257 -6.69 8.98 -11.91
N GLY A 258 -5.53 9.25 -11.33
CA GLY A 258 -5.33 10.39 -10.43
C GLY A 258 -5.67 10.10 -8.97
N MET A 259 -5.89 11.16 -8.19
CA MET A 259 -6.15 11.07 -6.76
C MET A 259 -7.47 10.33 -6.51
N LEU A 260 -7.43 9.29 -5.67
CA LEU A 260 -8.60 8.47 -5.31
C LEU A 260 -9.34 7.87 -6.52
N GLY A 261 -8.59 7.55 -7.59
CA GLY A 261 -9.18 7.20 -8.88
C GLY A 261 -10.04 5.92 -8.90
N GLY A 262 -11.25 6.05 -9.43
CA GLY A 262 -12.29 5.02 -9.50
C GLY A 262 -13.11 4.83 -8.22
N MET A 263 -12.80 5.56 -7.15
CA MET A 263 -13.56 5.53 -5.89
C MET A 263 -14.82 6.39 -5.98
N ARG A 264 -15.85 6.02 -5.23
CA ARG A 264 -17.01 6.88 -4.99
C ARG A 264 -16.59 8.08 -4.13
N ALA A 265 -17.21 9.23 -4.36
CA ALA A 265 -16.86 10.49 -3.74
C ALA A 265 -18.09 11.42 -3.63
N LEU A 266 -17.98 12.42 -2.77
CA LEU A 266 -18.76 13.65 -2.96
C LEU A 266 -18.23 14.36 -4.21
N PRO A 267 -19.06 15.08 -4.99
CA PRO A 267 -18.56 15.99 -6.01
C PRO A 267 -17.51 16.93 -5.41
N ASP A 268 -16.47 17.24 -6.19
CA ASP A 268 -15.40 18.14 -5.77
C ASP A 268 -14.92 19.04 -6.91
N ASP A 269 -14.19 20.08 -6.54
CA ASP A 269 -13.78 21.17 -7.41
C ASP A 269 -12.52 20.89 -8.25
N GLY A 270 -12.13 19.61 -8.37
CA GLY A 270 -11.03 19.16 -9.22
C GLY A 270 -9.65 19.26 -8.59
N TRP A 271 -9.55 19.38 -7.25
CA TRP A 271 -8.28 19.40 -6.55
C TRP A 271 -7.39 18.18 -6.88
N ALA A 272 -6.08 18.39 -6.85
CA ALA A 272 -5.10 17.36 -7.19
C ALA A 272 -3.82 17.46 -6.35
N ALA A 273 -2.94 16.45 -6.42
CA ALA A 273 -1.67 16.46 -5.69
C ALA A 273 -0.77 17.68 -6.02
N ARG A 274 -0.93 18.25 -7.21
CA ARG A 274 -0.10 19.34 -7.72
C ARG A 274 -0.84 20.68 -7.89
N ALA A 275 -2.14 20.73 -7.63
CA ALA A 275 -2.95 21.92 -7.86
C ALA A 275 -4.08 22.01 -6.83
N ASP A 276 -4.41 23.24 -6.44
CA ASP A 276 -5.61 23.51 -5.66
C ASP A 276 -6.85 23.32 -6.52
N GLY A 277 -7.98 23.13 -5.86
CA GLY A 277 -9.27 23.04 -6.50
C GLY A 277 -9.73 24.39 -7.06
N SER A 278 -10.64 24.33 -8.03
CA SER A 278 -11.15 25.53 -8.71
C SER A 278 -12.10 26.35 -7.84
N GLY A 279 -12.62 25.79 -6.73
CA GLY A 279 -13.70 26.36 -5.93
C GLY A 279 -15.09 26.26 -6.56
N ASN A 280 -15.19 25.87 -7.84
CA ASN A 280 -16.44 25.81 -8.58
C ASN A 280 -17.23 24.54 -8.24
N GLY A 281 -18.52 24.72 -7.93
CA GLY A 281 -19.45 23.62 -7.67
C GLY A 281 -20.15 23.12 -8.93
N PRO A 282 -20.74 21.92 -8.89
CA PRO A 282 -21.47 21.35 -10.03
C PRO A 282 -22.80 22.06 -10.31
N LEU A 283 -23.32 22.82 -9.33
CA LEU A 283 -24.60 23.52 -9.43
C LEU A 283 -24.43 25.01 -9.07
N ALA A 284 -25.23 25.83 -9.72
CA ALA A 284 -25.46 27.21 -9.30
C ALA A 284 -26.53 27.21 -8.20
N GLY A 285 -26.28 27.89 -7.08
CA GLY A 285 -27.23 27.96 -5.98
C GLY A 285 -26.62 28.54 -4.70
N PRO A 286 -27.45 28.77 -3.66
CA PRO A 286 -26.96 29.14 -2.34
C PRO A 286 -26.25 27.93 -1.73
N TRP A 287 -24.94 28.06 -1.51
CA TRP A 287 -24.13 27.06 -0.84
C TRP A 287 -23.80 27.53 0.56
N GLU A 288 -24.06 26.67 1.55
CA GLU A 288 -23.71 26.91 2.94
C GLU A 288 -22.38 26.25 3.27
N SER A 289 -21.57 26.88 4.13
CA SER A 289 -20.27 26.34 4.50
C SER A 289 -20.38 25.49 5.76
N ALA A 290 -20.09 24.20 5.64
CA ALA A 290 -20.11 23.25 6.75
C ALA A 290 -18.73 23.04 7.41
N GLY A 291 -17.79 23.95 7.18
CA GLY A 291 -16.41 23.86 7.70
C GLY A 291 -15.45 23.09 6.79
N LYS A 292 -14.40 22.48 7.37
CA LYS A 292 -13.32 21.84 6.62
C LYS A 292 -12.78 20.57 7.25
N VAL A 293 -12.32 19.66 6.39
CA VAL A 293 -11.64 18.40 6.75
C VAL A 293 -10.18 18.45 6.33
N GLY A 294 -9.28 18.23 7.29
CA GLY A 294 -7.86 18.02 7.01
C GLY A 294 -7.55 16.56 6.67
N HIS A 295 -6.80 16.31 5.60
CA HIS A 295 -6.30 14.98 5.25
C HIS A 295 -4.85 15.02 4.77
N VAL A 296 -4.03 14.09 5.25
CA VAL A 296 -2.61 14.02 4.89
C VAL A 296 -2.37 12.85 3.95
N PHE A 297 -2.04 13.17 2.70
CA PHE A 297 -1.50 12.21 1.75
C PHE A 297 0.02 12.06 1.92
N THR A 298 0.61 11.07 1.25
CA THR A 298 2.06 10.83 1.28
C THR A 298 2.86 12.09 0.89
N HIS A 299 2.43 12.79 -0.16
CA HIS A 299 3.19 13.89 -0.76
C HIS A 299 2.69 15.31 -0.44
N PHE A 300 1.45 15.46 0.04
CA PHE A 300 0.84 16.76 0.35
C PHE A 300 -0.21 16.60 1.46
N ALA A 301 -0.62 17.71 2.06
CA ALA A 301 -1.82 17.77 2.90
C ALA A 301 -2.93 18.48 2.13
N LEU A 302 -4.17 18.08 2.32
CA LEU A 302 -5.36 18.71 1.76
C LEU A 302 -6.19 19.29 2.90
N GLU A 303 -6.56 20.56 2.77
CA GLU A 303 -7.70 21.13 3.48
C GLU A 303 -8.89 21.13 2.53
N LEU A 304 -9.88 20.29 2.82
CA LEU A 304 -11.08 20.12 2.02
C LEU A 304 -12.22 20.89 2.68
N ASN A 305 -12.62 22.01 2.10
CA ASN A 305 -13.78 22.77 2.54
C ASN A 305 -15.05 22.03 2.11
N LEU A 306 -16.08 22.06 2.94
CA LEU A 306 -17.36 21.44 2.65
C LEU A 306 -18.41 22.52 2.40
N SER A 307 -19.08 22.39 1.26
CA SER A 307 -20.23 23.22 0.91
C SER A 307 -21.47 22.34 0.82
N VAL A 308 -22.54 22.75 1.48
CA VAL A 308 -23.81 22.04 1.55
C VAL A 308 -24.83 22.79 0.68
N TYR A 309 -25.57 22.04 -0.12
CA TYR A 309 -26.71 22.53 -0.88
C TYR A 309 -27.94 21.71 -0.50
N LEU A 310 -28.90 22.39 0.11
CA LEU A 310 -30.23 21.90 0.42
C LEU A 310 -31.19 22.59 -0.55
N GLY A 311 -31.81 21.83 -1.46
CA GLY A 311 -32.67 22.42 -2.48
C GLY A 311 -33.39 21.38 -3.31
N ASP A 312 -34.19 21.85 -4.27
CA ASP A 312 -35.08 21.06 -5.12
C ASP A 312 -34.66 21.08 -6.61
N ARG A 313 -33.69 21.93 -6.98
CA ARG A 313 -33.18 22.05 -8.35
C ARG A 313 -31.82 21.40 -8.49
N PHE A 314 -31.75 20.41 -9.38
CA PHE A 314 -30.57 19.60 -9.63
C PHE A 314 -30.15 19.59 -11.11
N ASP A 315 -30.69 20.54 -11.91
CA ASP A 315 -30.33 20.70 -13.31
C ASP A 315 -28.83 21.00 -13.44
N GLY A 316 -28.12 20.21 -14.25
CA GLY A 316 -26.67 20.35 -14.46
C GLY A 316 -25.80 19.39 -13.63
N LEU A 317 -26.39 18.55 -12.77
CA LEU A 317 -25.66 17.40 -12.24
C LEU A 317 -25.24 16.49 -13.41
N GLY A 318 -23.94 16.15 -13.44
CA GLY A 318 -23.37 15.23 -14.42
C GLY A 318 -23.67 13.76 -14.09
N GLU A 319 -22.79 12.86 -14.48
CA GLU A 319 -22.90 11.44 -14.12
C GLU A 319 -22.69 11.21 -12.61
N GLY A 320 -23.60 10.48 -11.98
CA GLY A 320 -23.56 10.16 -10.56
C GLY A 320 -24.75 9.29 -10.13
N GLU A 321 -24.91 9.13 -8.82
CA GLU A 321 -25.97 8.34 -8.21
C GLU A 321 -26.49 9.02 -6.93
N TRP A 322 -27.80 8.92 -6.70
CA TRP A 322 -28.40 9.25 -5.41
C TRP A 322 -28.16 8.10 -4.44
N TRP A 323 -27.70 8.42 -3.24
CA TRP A 323 -27.43 7.44 -2.19
C TRP A 323 -28.18 7.79 -0.91
N PRO A 324 -28.90 6.83 -0.28
CA PRO A 324 -29.61 7.07 0.96
C PRO A 324 -28.68 7.52 2.09
N ILE A 325 -29.01 8.63 2.73
CA ILE A 325 -28.17 9.26 3.76
C ILE A 325 -28.01 8.36 4.98
N ASP A 326 -29.07 7.66 5.37
CA ASP A 326 -29.08 6.69 6.48
C ASP A 326 -28.12 5.51 6.27
N ARG A 327 -27.73 5.23 5.01
CA ARG A 327 -26.79 4.19 4.62
C ARG A 327 -25.48 4.74 4.07
N ILE A 328 -25.11 5.98 4.40
CA ILE A 328 -23.91 6.61 3.83
C ILE A 328 -22.61 5.85 4.16
N ASP A 329 -22.53 5.17 5.30
CA ASP A 329 -21.36 4.35 5.66
C ASP A 329 -21.21 3.11 4.76
N GLU A 330 -22.29 2.65 4.11
CA GLU A 330 -22.27 1.57 3.12
C GLU A 330 -21.80 2.06 1.73
N ALA A 331 -21.67 3.38 1.53
CA ALA A 331 -21.34 3.95 0.23
C ALA A 331 -19.90 3.66 -0.24
N GLY A 332 -19.04 3.11 0.62
CA GLY A 332 -17.64 2.81 0.27
C GLY A 332 -16.80 4.06 0.01
N LEU A 333 -17.15 5.19 0.63
CA LEU A 333 -16.40 6.44 0.52
C LEU A 333 -14.99 6.29 1.11
N PRO A 334 -13.94 6.80 0.45
CA PRO A 334 -12.62 6.84 1.05
C PRO A 334 -12.63 7.78 2.28
N THR A 335 -11.68 7.57 3.19
CA THR A 335 -11.62 8.26 4.50
C THR A 335 -11.77 9.78 4.42
N LEU A 336 -11.29 10.42 3.35
CA LEU A 336 -11.46 11.86 3.13
C LEU A 336 -12.94 12.24 3.00
N PHE A 337 -13.67 11.62 2.08
CA PHE A 337 -15.08 11.92 1.83
C PHE A 337 -16.00 11.37 2.91
N ALA A 338 -15.66 10.23 3.53
CA ALA A 338 -16.39 9.72 4.69
C ALA A 338 -16.34 10.71 5.87
N LYS A 339 -15.21 11.40 6.08
CA LYS A 339 -15.12 12.48 7.09
C LYS A 339 -15.94 13.71 6.71
N ALA A 340 -15.94 14.09 5.44
CA ALA A 340 -16.77 15.20 4.96
C ALA A 340 -18.27 14.90 5.08
N ALA A 341 -18.69 13.67 4.75
CA ALA A 341 -20.07 13.21 4.95
C ALA A 341 -20.50 13.31 6.42
N ARG A 342 -19.67 12.83 7.35
CA ARG A 342 -19.96 12.96 8.79
C ARG A 342 -20.04 14.41 9.26
N LEU A 343 -19.27 15.31 8.65
CA LEU A 343 -19.32 16.74 8.95
C LEU A 343 -20.64 17.37 8.48
N ALA A 344 -21.14 17.02 7.30
CA ALA A 344 -22.47 17.44 6.84
C ALA A 344 -23.58 16.92 7.77
N LEU A 345 -23.52 15.64 8.15
CA LEU A 345 -24.50 15.03 9.05
C LEU A 345 -24.54 15.70 10.42
N ALA A 346 -23.39 16.09 10.97
CA ALA A 346 -23.34 16.78 12.25
C ALA A 346 -24.00 18.17 12.19
N MET A 347 -23.76 18.92 11.10
CA MET A 347 -24.38 20.23 10.87
C MET A 347 -25.91 20.16 10.83
N ALA A 348 -26.45 19.15 10.15
CA ALA A 348 -27.91 18.94 10.06
C ALA A 348 -28.57 18.53 11.39
N VAL A 349 -27.80 18.05 12.38
CA VAL A 349 -28.29 17.79 13.74
C VAL A 349 -28.34 19.08 14.54
N ASP A 350 -27.27 19.88 14.50
CA ASP A 350 -27.19 21.16 15.21
C ASP A 350 -28.31 22.13 14.76
N GLU A 351 -28.59 22.21 13.46
CA GLU A 351 -29.68 23.04 12.92
C GLU A 351 -31.09 22.59 13.34
N LYS A 352 -31.29 21.30 13.65
CA LYS A 352 -32.57 20.76 14.15
C LYS A 352 -32.73 20.92 15.66
N GLU A 353 -31.64 21.05 16.41
CA GLU A 353 -31.68 21.33 17.85
C GLU A 353 -31.88 22.84 18.12
N ASP A 354 -31.45 23.71 17.20
CA ASP A 354 -31.57 25.17 17.29
C ASP A 354 -32.88 25.74 16.70
N ALA A 355 -33.72 24.93 16.05
CA ALA A 355 -34.99 25.32 15.40
C ALA A 355 -36.25 25.01 16.23
#